data_AF-L1JPR8-F1
#
_entry.id   AF-L1JPR8-F1
#
_cell.length_a   1.000
_cell.length_b   1.000
_cell.length_c   1.000
_cell.angle_alpha   90.00
_cell.angle_beta   90.00
_cell.angle_gamma   90.00
#
_symmetry.space_group_name_H-M   'P 1'
#
loop_
_entity.id
_entity.type
_entity.pdbx_description
1 polymer ?
#
loop_
_entity_poly.entity_id
_entity_poly.type
_entity_poly.pdbx_seq_one_letter_code
_entity_poly.pdbx_strand_id
1 'polypeptide(L)'
;IHLRMLQTIFSHVTGSKEPRARIGRHWEDIGFQGTDPATDLRDLGMLSMLLLLYASSNHLQKVKQVFLFASESASVSDAADHGFPFSLLAISLSRICLEVLRTGGLTDAMNREQSVFDVLNTFFMGLLLEFFSHWRKNG
;
A
#
# COMPACT_ATOMS: atom_id res chain seq x y z
N ILE A 1 16.48 4.84 4.00
CA ILE A 1 15.29 4.65 3.12
C ILE A 1 15.71 4.10 1.79
N HIS A 2 14.99 3.09 1.31
CA HIS A 2 15.27 2.42 0.03
C HIS A 2 14.58 3.18 -1.11
N LEU A 3 15.15 4.33 -1.51
CA LEU A 3 14.57 5.23 -2.51
C LEU A 3 14.14 4.54 -3.81
N ARG A 4 14.93 3.58 -4.30
CA ARG A 4 14.61 2.84 -5.52
C ARG A 4 13.28 2.09 -5.42
N MET A 5 12.98 1.47 -4.27
CA MET A 5 11.71 0.77 -4.07
C MET A 5 10.53 1.75 -4.10
N LEU A 6 10.67 2.90 -3.43
CA LEU A 6 9.65 3.95 -3.47
C LEU A 6 9.43 4.48 -4.89
N GLN A 7 10.50 4.72 -5.65
CA GLN A 7 10.41 5.13 -7.04
C GLN A 7 9.71 4.06 -7.91
N THR A 8 10.01 2.77 -7.69
CA THR A 8 9.33 1.67 -8.39
C THR A 8 7.84 1.62 -8.05
N ILE A 9 7.47 1.69 -6.76
CA ILE A 9 6.07 1.73 -6.32
C ILE A 9 5.36 2.92 -6.95
N PHE A 10 5.96 4.12 -6.89
CA PHE A 10 5.42 5.33 -7.51
C PHE A 10 5.18 5.14 -9.00
N SER A 11 6.17 4.63 -9.74
CA SER A 11 6.07 4.37 -11.17
C SER A 11 4.99 3.34 -11.48
N HIS A 12 4.90 2.27 -10.69
CA HIS A 12 3.85 1.26 -10.85
C HIS A 12 2.45 1.86 -10.70
N VAL A 13 2.17 2.60 -9.62
CA VAL A 13 0.80 3.07 -9.35
C VAL A 13 0.41 4.26 -10.25
N THR A 14 1.32 5.19 -10.49
CA THR A 14 1.03 6.41 -11.29
C THR A 14 1.24 6.22 -12.80
N GLY A 15 2.02 5.22 -13.21
CA GLY A 15 2.48 5.07 -14.59
C GLY A 15 3.59 6.04 -15.01
N SER A 16 4.09 6.89 -14.09
CA SER A 16 5.20 7.80 -14.38
C SER A 16 6.49 7.03 -14.66
N LYS A 17 7.24 7.47 -15.67
CA LYS A 17 8.55 6.90 -16.03
C LYS A 17 9.72 7.70 -15.46
N GLU A 18 9.44 8.88 -14.90
CA GLU A 18 10.48 9.78 -14.41
C GLU A 18 10.84 9.43 -12.96
N PRO A 19 12.14 9.32 -12.65
CA PRO A 19 12.57 9.07 -11.29
C PRO A 19 12.21 10.27 -10.40
N ARG A 20 11.64 9.98 -9.23
CA ARG A 20 11.28 11.00 -8.25
C ARG A 20 12.41 11.29 -7.27
N ALA A 21 12.60 12.56 -6.91
CA ALA A 21 13.56 12.95 -5.88
C ALA A 21 13.16 12.36 -4.52
N ARG A 22 14.12 12.17 -3.61
CA ARG A 22 13.82 11.61 -2.28
C ARG A 22 12.85 12.47 -1.47
N ILE A 23 12.93 13.79 -1.60
CA ILE A 23 12.00 14.74 -0.98
C ILE A 23 11.27 15.51 -2.09
N GLY A 24 9.95 15.65 -1.95
CA GLY A 24 9.12 16.48 -2.82
C GLY A 24 7.63 16.17 -2.68
N ARG A 25 6.78 17.09 -3.14
CA ARG A 25 5.31 16.97 -3.03
C ARG A 25 4.70 15.80 -3.77
N HIS A 26 5.42 15.22 -4.74
CA HIS A 26 4.94 14.05 -5.49
C HIS A 26 4.62 12.84 -4.59
N TRP A 27 5.18 12.76 -3.37
CA TRP A 27 4.80 11.70 -2.45
C TRP A 27 3.38 11.86 -1.90
N GLU A 28 2.91 13.10 -1.78
CA GLU A 28 1.53 13.41 -1.38
C GLU A 28 0.54 12.89 -2.44
N ASP A 29 0.92 12.92 -3.73
CA ASP A 29 0.10 12.40 -4.85
C ASP A 29 -0.24 10.91 -4.73
N ILE A 30 0.57 10.13 -4.00
CA ILE A 30 0.30 8.72 -3.73
C ILE A 30 -0.15 8.46 -2.28
N GLY A 31 -0.51 9.52 -1.56
CA GLY A 31 -1.11 9.47 -0.25
C GLY A 31 -0.12 9.29 0.90
N PHE A 32 1.09 9.84 0.82
CA PHE A 32 1.94 10.10 1.99
C PHE A 32 1.52 11.41 2.69
N GLN A 33 1.83 11.57 3.98
CA GLN A 33 1.38 12.74 4.75
C GLN A 33 2.17 14.02 4.41
N GLY A 34 3.33 13.90 3.76
CA GLY A 34 4.11 15.05 3.35
C GLY A 34 5.19 14.71 2.33
N THR A 35 6.13 15.64 2.17
CA THR A 35 7.15 15.58 1.13
C THR A 35 8.27 14.58 1.37
N ASP A 36 8.34 13.95 2.55
CA ASP A 36 9.34 12.94 2.88
C ASP A 36 8.67 11.67 3.44
N PRO A 37 8.57 10.59 2.64
CA PRO A 37 8.03 9.29 3.03
C PRO A 37 8.71 8.69 4.27
N ALA A 38 9.90 9.18 4.60
CA ALA A 38 10.62 8.80 5.82
C ALA A 38 9.76 8.89 7.07
N THR A 39 8.96 9.95 7.16
CA THR A 39 8.20 10.30 8.35
C THR A 39 7.08 9.29 8.63
N ASP A 40 6.44 8.80 7.57
CA ASP A 40 5.36 7.82 7.60
C ASP A 40 5.89 6.39 7.77
N LEU A 41 7.06 6.10 7.20
CA LEU A 41 7.67 4.76 7.23
C LEU A 41 8.48 4.47 8.51
N ARG A 42 8.47 5.32 9.54
CA ARG A 42 9.34 5.12 10.71
C ARG A 42 9.11 3.80 11.46
N ASP A 43 7.86 3.41 11.67
CA ASP A 43 7.54 2.25 12.53
C ASP A 43 7.54 0.91 11.77
N LEU A 44 6.97 0.90 10.56
CA LEU A 44 6.82 -0.31 9.74
C LEU A 44 7.91 -0.45 8.69
N GLY A 45 8.53 0.67 8.31
CA GLY A 45 9.75 0.74 7.52
C GLY A 45 9.76 -0.15 6.31
N MET A 46 10.63 -1.16 6.38
CA MET A 46 10.94 -2.04 5.27
C MET A 46 9.78 -2.99 4.92
N LEU A 47 9.02 -3.43 5.91
CA LEU A 47 7.97 -4.42 5.69
C LEU A 47 6.86 -3.86 4.80
N SER A 48 6.36 -2.67 5.11
CA SER A 48 5.30 -2.04 4.30
C SER A 48 5.76 -1.75 2.88
N MET A 49 7.01 -1.32 2.70
CA MET A 49 7.59 -1.14 1.36
C MET A 49 7.72 -2.46 0.60
N LEU A 50 8.11 -3.56 1.26
CA LEU A 50 8.23 -4.88 0.60
C LEU A 50 6.86 -5.43 0.19
N LEU A 51 5.86 -5.36 1.09
CA LEU A 51 4.50 -5.79 0.80
C LEU A 51 3.89 -4.98 -0.35
N LEU A 52 4.05 -3.66 -0.33
CA LEU A 52 3.53 -2.79 -1.38
C LEU A 52 4.28 -2.93 -2.71
N LEU A 53 5.60 -3.15 -2.66
CA LEU A 53 6.39 -3.45 -3.86
C LEU A 53 5.94 -4.78 -4.47
N TYR A 54 5.78 -5.84 -3.67
CA TYR A 54 5.29 -7.12 -4.16
C TYR A 54 3.88 -6.99 -4.77
N ALA A 55 2.96 -6.33 -4.06
CA ALA A 55 1.60 -6.08 -4.52
C ALA A 55 1.57 -5.34 -5.86
N SER A 56 2.32 -4.23 -5.96
CA SER A 56 2.36 -3.43 -7.18
C SER A 56 3.06 -4.14 -8.34
N SER A 57 4.00 -5.06 -8.06
CA SER A 57 4.73 -5.81 -9.10
C SER A 57 3.93 -7.02 -9.62
N ASN A 58 3.25 -7.75 -8.74
CA ASN A 58 2.58 -9.01 -9.07
C ASN A 58 1.07 -8.87 -9.30
N HIS A 59 0.46 -7.82 -8.74
CA HIS A 59 -0.98 -7.56 -8.83
C HIS A 59 -1.27 -6.13 -9.31
N LEU A 60 -0.42 -5.62 -10.20
CA LEU A 60 -0.43 -4.23 -10.68
C LEU A 60 -1.84 -3.71 -11.03
N GLN A 61 -2.63 -4.47 -11.78
CA GLN A 61 -3.96 -4.05 -12.22
C GLN A 61 -4.90 -3.79 -11.03
N LYS A 62 -4.89 -4.69 -10.03
CA LYS A 62 -5.70 -4.54 -8.83
C LYS A 62 -5.22 -3.36 -7.99
N VAL A 63 -3.90 -3.24 -7.79
CA VAL A 63 -3.32 -2.13 -7.02
C VAL A 63 -3.61 -0.78 -7.68
N LYS A 64 -3.48 -0.69 -9.00
CA LYS A 64 -3.86 0.51 -9.76
C LYS A 64 -5.32 0.85 -9.62
N GLN A 65 -6.22 -0.15 -9.67
CA GLN A 65 -7.65 0.09 -9.48
C GLN A 65 -7.94 0.72 -8.10
N VAL A 66 -7.32 0.18 -7.05
CA VAL A 66 -7.45 0.73 -5.69
C VAL A 66 -6.88 2.16 -5.63
N PHE A 67 -5.69 2.38 -6.21
CA PHE A 67 -5.04 3.70 -6.24
C PHE A 67 -5.86 4.74 -6.99
N LEU A 68 -6.40 4.40 -8.16
CA LEU A 68 -7.23 5.31 -8.97
C LEU A 68 -8.49 5.71 -8.21
N PHE A 69 -9.21 4.74 -7.63
CA PHE A 69 -10.38 5.04 -6.81
C PHE A 69 -10.05 5.96 -5.63
N ALA A 70 -8.93 5.66 -4.94
CA ALA A 70 -8.45 6.44 -3.82
C ALA A 70 -8.12 7.91 -4.21
N SER A 71 -7.64 8.12 -5.44
CA SER A 71 -7.17 9.42 -5.94
C SER A 71 -8.27 10.24 -6.63
N GLU A 72 -9.13 9.60 -7.42
CA GLU A 72 -10.23 10.27 -8.14
C GLU A 72 -11.23 10.91 -7.18
N SER A 73 -11.54 10.19 -6.10
CA SER A 73 -12.47 10.63 -5.06
C SER A 73 -11.96 11.78 -4.19
N ALA A 74 -10.67 12.09 -4.21
CA ALA A 74 -10.09 13.22 -3.48
C ALA A 74 -10.19 14.56 -4.26
N SER A 75 -10.55 14.50 -5.55
CA SER A 75 -10.51 15.66 -6.47
C SER A 75 -11.87 16.32 -6.74
N VAL A 76 -12.97 15.68 -6.34
CA VAL A 76 -14.33 16.16 -6.59
C VAL A 76 -14.82 16.94 -5.38
N SER A 77 -14.74 18.27 -5.48
CA SER A 77 -15.06 19.24 -4.44
C SER A 77 -16.55 19.41 -4.12
N ASP A 78 -17.41 18.43 -4.42
CA ASP A 78 -18.82 18.48 -4.02
C ASP A 78 -19.33 17.09 -3.58
N ALA A 79 -19.52 17.00 -2.26
CA ALA A 79 -20.45 16.12 -1.54
C ALA A 79 -20.16 14.61 -1.41
N ALA A 80 -18.96 14.10 -1.71
CA ALA A 80 -18.59 12.80 -1.18
C ALA A 80 -17.09 12.55 -1.01
N ASP A 81 -16.66 12.52 0.26
CA ASP A 81 -15.30 12.32 0.77
C ASP A 81 -14.86 10.83 0.64
N HIS A 82 -15.02 10.26 -0.56
CA HIS A 82 -14.88 8.82 -0.80
C HIS A 82 -13.42 8.38 -1.02
N GLY A 83 -12.46 9.30 -0.99
CA GLY A 83 -11.03 9.01 -1.19
C GLY A 83 -10.35 8.56 0.09
N PHE A 84 -9.14 8.01 -0.03
CA PHE A 84 -8.29 7.72 1.12
C PHE A 84 -6.81 7.82 0.73
N PRO A 85 -5.91 8.13 1.68
CA PRO A 85 -4.49 8.21 1.40
C PRO A 85 -3.92 6.79 1.15
N PHE A 86 -3.75 6.43 -0.13
CA PHE A 86 -3.38 5.08 -0.55
C PHE A 86 -2.13 4.54 0.16
N SER A 87 -1.03 5.30 0.21
CA SER A 87 0.21 4.84 0.85
C SER A 87 0.06 4.69 2.36
N LEU A 88 -0.63 5.61 3.05
CA LEU A 88 -0.93 5.48 4.47
C LEU A 88 -1.83 4.28 4.80
N LEU A 89 -2.81 3.97 3.94
CA LEU A 89 -3.60 2.75 4.06
C LEU A 89 -2.71 1.51 3.94
N ALA A 90 -1.88 1.43 2.90
CA ALA A 90 -0.97 0.30 2.70
C ALA A 90 -0.03 0.10 3.91
N ILE A 91 0.48 1.19 4.47
CA ILE A 91 1.27 1.14 5.73
C ILE A 91 0.41 0.60 6.87
N SER A 92 -0.80 1.13 7.07
CA SER A 92 -1.70 0.68 8.14
C SER A 92 -2.05 -0.81 8.04
N LEU A 93 -2.36 -1.32 6.84
CA LEU A 93 -2.61 -2.74 6.61
C LEU A 93 -1.37 -3.60 6.86
N SER A 94 -0.18 -3.09 6.54
CA SER A 94 1.08 -3.77 6.86
C SER A 94 1.30 -3.91 8.36
N ARG A 95 0.73 -3.01 9.19
CA ARG A 95 0.72 -3.15 10.65
C ARG A 95 -0.06 -4.38 11.08
N ILE A 96 -1.23 -4.59 10.49
CA ILE A 96 -2.08 -5.75 10.75
C ILE A 96 -1.34 -7.03 10.35
N CYS A 97 -0.68 -7.04 9.19
CA CYS A 97 0.15 -8.17 8.77
C CYS A 97 1.25 -8.50 9.79
N LEU A 98 1.94 -7.49 10.31
CA LEU A 98 2.99 -7.69 11.31
C LEU A 98 2.43 -8.19 12.65
N GLU A 99 1.29 -7.68 13.08
CA GLU A 99 0.64 -8.11 14.31
C GLU A 99 0.20 -9.57 14.22
N VAL A 100 -0.47 -9.95 13.14
CA VAL A 100 -0.89 -11.33 12.88
C VAL A 100 0.31 -12.29 12.80
N LEU A 101 1.42 -11.84 12.21
CA LEU A 101 2.67 -12.61 12.18
C LEU A 101 3.23 -12.81 13.60
N ARG A 102 3.23 -11.77 14.44
CA ARG A 102 3.73 -11.83 15.82
C ARG A 102 2.89 -12.71 16.73
N THR A 103 1.58 -12.75 16.51
CA THR A 103 0.66 -13.57 17.31
C THR A 103 0.54 -15.00 16.80
N GLY A 104 1.17 -15.34 15.66
CA GLY A 104 1.14 -16.67 15.07
C GLY A 104 -0.16 -17.01 14.33
N GLY A 105 -1.01 -16.01 14.04
CA GLY A 105 -2.32 -16.24 13.43
C GLY A 105 -2.29 -16.84 12.02
N LEU A 106 -1.12 -16.84 11.36
CA LEU A 106 -0.91 -17.45 10.04
C LEU A 106 0.08 -18.63 10.07
N THR A 107 0.55 -19.07 11.23
CA THR A 107 1.61 -20.10 11.33
C THR A 107 1.23 -21.40 10.63
N ASP A 108 -0.01 -21.88 10.80
CA ASP A 108 -0.47 -23.10 10.14
C ASP A 108 -0.52 -22.96 8.62
N ALA A 109 -0.97 -21.82 8.12
CA ALA A 109 -0.98 -21.52 6.69
C ALA A 109 0.45 -21.45 6.13
N MET A 110 1.36 -20.77 6.83
CA MET A 110 2.77 -20.65 6.45
C MET A 110 3.47 -22.00 6.44
N ASN A 111 3.19 -22.87 7.41
CA ASN A 111 3.71 -24.23 7.47
C ASN A 111 3.15 -25.10 6.34
N ARG A 112 1.86 -24.96 6.00
CA ARG A 112 1.27 -25.72 4.89
C ARG A 112 1.83 -25.29 3.53
N GLU A 113 1.93 -23.98 3.28
CA GLU A 113 2.45 -23.43 2.02
C GLU A 113 3.99 -23.45 1.95
N GLN A 114 4.68 -23.82 3.03
CA GLN A 114 6.14 -23.79 3.14
C GLN A 114 6.77 -22.42 2.77
N SER A 115 6.01 -21.33 2.98
CA SER A 115 6.45 -19.99 2.59
C SER A 115 5.78 -18.91 3.45
N VAL A 116 6.57 -18.25 4.30
CA VAL A 116 6.13 -17.07 5.05
C VAL A 116 5.83 -15.92 4.09
N PHE A 117 6.67 -15.77 3.07
CA PHE A 117 6.60 -14.67 2.12
C PHE A 117 5.29 -14.72 1.31
N ASP A 118 4.96 -15.86 0.72
CA ASP A 118 3.78 -15.96 -0.15
C ASP A 118 2.48 -15.81 0.64
N VAL A 119 2.41 -16.39 1.84
CA VAL A 119 1.24 -16.28 2.71
C VAL A 119 1.06 -14.85 3.20
N LEU A 120 2.13 -14.17 3.63
CA LEU A 120 2.04 -12.80 4.14
C LEU A 120 1.65 -11.81 3.03
N ASN A 121 2.20 -11.96 1.82
CA ASN A 121 1.84 -11.13 0.68
C ASN A 121 0.41 -11.38 0.21
N THR A 122 -0.02 -12.64 0.16
CA THR A 122 -1.41 -13.01 -0.14
C THR A 122 -2.36 -12.41 0.88
N PHE A 123 -2.01 -12.49 2.17
CA PHE A 123 -2.79 -11.90 3.25
C PHE A 123 -2.89 -10.38 3.14
N PHE A 124 -1.78 -9.69 2.89
CA PHE A 124 -1.75 -8.25 2.64
C PHE A 124 -2.66 -7.84 1.47
N MET A 125 -2.57 -8.56 0.34
CA MET A 125 -3.44 -8.31 -0.81
C MET A 125 -4.91 -8.57 -0.48
N GLY A 126 -5.21 -9.61 0.30
CA GLY A 126 -6.55 -9.89 0.80
C GLY A 126 -7.11 -8.72 1.61
N LEU A 127 -6.33 -8.21 2.58
CA LEU A 127 -6.71 -7.04 3.37
C LEU A 127 -6.96 -5.80 2.51
N LEU A 128 -6.08 -5.52 1.54
CA LEU A 128 -6.21 -4.36 0.67
C LEU A 128 -7.50 -4.42 -0.17
N LEU A 129 -7.79 -5.58 -0.74
CA LEU A 129 -8.99 -5.77 -1.58
C LEU A 129 -10.26 -5.82 -0.76
N GLU A 130 -10.22 -6.41 0.44
CA GLU A 130 -11.36 -6.43 1.35
C GLU A 130 -11.69 -5.01 1.83
N PHE A 131 -10.68 -4.24 2.24
CA PHE A 131 -10.85 -2.83 2.57
C PHE A 131 -11.47 -2.07 1.40
N PHE A 132 -10.90 -2.21 0.20
CA PHE A 132 -11.39 -1.53 -1.00
C PHE A 132 -12.85 -1.90 -1.33
N SER A 133 -13.19 -3.20 -1.25
CA SER A 133 -14.55 -3.69 -1.48
C SER A 133 -15.54 -3.12 -0.49
N HIS A 134 -15.16 -3.06 0.80
CA HIS A 134 -16.00 -2.51 1.86
C HIS A 134 -16.17 -0.99 1.70
N TRP A 135 -15.08 -0.27 1.48
CA TRP A 135 -15.08 1.17 1.28
C TRP A 135 -15.91 1.58 0.06
N ARG A 136 -15.83 0.85 -1.05
CA ARG A 136 -16.66 1.15 -2.23
C ARG A 136 -18.17 0.96 -2.00
N LYS A 137 -18.56 0.14 -1.02
CA LYS A 137 -19.98 -0.11 -0.69
C LYS A 137 -20.56 0.89 0.31
N ASN A 138 -19.73 1.35 1.24
CA ASN A 138 -20.16 2.07 2.45
C ASN A 138 -19.50 3.44 2.64
N GLY A 139 -18.44 3.71 1.89
CA GLY A 139 -17.64 4.92 1.96
C GLY A 139 -18.29 6.08 1.25
#